data_AF-A0AAJ5C2Q1-F1
#
_entry.id   AF-A0AAJ5C2Q1-F1
#
_cell.length_a   1.000
_cell.length_b   1.000
_cell.length_c   1.000
_cell.angle_alpha   90.00
_cell.angle_beta   90.00
_cell.angle_gamma   90.00
#
_symmetry.space_group_name_H-M   'P 1'
#
loop_
_entity.id
_entity.type
_entity.pdbx_description
1 polymer ?
#
loop_
_entity_poly.entity_id
_entity_poly.type
_entity_poly.pdbx_seq_one_letter_code
_entity_poly.pdbx_strand_id
1 'polypeptide(L)'
;MDHIYWNVDDFLADSQKLPCTFNIDVPNMGQIHSTEERDIKALSRVELPFWLAELMALNNIVSINKPKSFSNRVKAALDASPTSVQLRNQNIHWYALGARLAQFAANSRISPSKLINVGGSGRMDDDDSEMQTLSKAYVGRISHIFQQSQHLSAASSSSTAGGLEGDERGFATAQAIAAMVSDGPTLGMSAGTAMSAEISEFLQGMEESERVLLRNGQEGARLIKDLLAGNH
;
A
#
# COMPACT_ATOMS: atom_id res chain seq x y z
N MET A 1 6.88 -1.79 11.37
CA MET A 1 5.73 -2.61 10.95
C MET A 1 6.21 -4.04 11.04
N ASP A 2 5.73 -4.76 12.05
CA ASP A 2 6.11 -6.16 12.25
C ASP A 2 5.30 -7.00 11.25
N HIS A 3 5.99 -7.82 10.45
CA HIS A 3 5.32 -8.71 9.50
C HIS A 3 4.72 -9.88 10.28
N ILE A 4 3.40 -10.03 10.22
CA ILE A 4 2.68 -11.05 10.98
C ILE A 4 2.12 -12.06 9.98
N TYR A 5 2.43 -13.34 10.17
CA TYR A 5 1.99 -14.42 9.28
C TYR A 5 0.48 -14.43 9.00
N TRP A 6 -0.33 -14.02 9.98
CA TRP A 6 -1.80 -14.01 9.90
C TRP A 6 -2.40 -12.72 9.33
N ASN A 7 -1.58 -11.72 9.02
CA ASN A 7 -2.05 -10.48 8.46
C ASN A 7 -2.29 -10.63 6.94
N VAL A 8 -3.51 -10.31 6.50
CA VAL A 8 -3.90 -10.43 5.10
C VAL A 8 -3.18 -9.38 4.24
N ASP A 9 -3.00 -8.17 4.75
CA ASP A 9 -2.34 -7.08 4.02
C ASP A 9 -0.87 -7.40 3.71
N ASP A 10 -0.22 -8.11 4.64
CA ASP A 10 1.14 -8.60 4.53
C ASP A 10 1.27 -9.66 3.42
N PHE A 11 0.32 -10.60 3.34
CA PHE A 11 0.26 -11.58 2.25
C PHE A 11 -0.02 -10.91 0.89
N LEU A 12 -0.93 -9.92 0.86
CA LEU A 12 -1.25 -9.19 -0.36
C LEU A 12 -0.06 -8.37 -0.85
N ALA A 13 0.68 -7.72 0.05
CA ALA A 13 1.92 -7.02 -0.29
C ALA A 13 2.97 -7.98 -0.87
N ASP A 14 3.14 -9.17 -0.28
CA ASP A 14 4.09 -10.18 -0.74
C ASP A 14 3.71 -10.79 -2.11
N SER A 15 2.42 -10.82 -2.43
CA SER A 15 1.91 -11.32 -3.72
C SER A 15 2.21 -10.40 -4.90
N GLN A 16 2.67 -9.17 -4.64
CA GLN A 16 2.96 -8.20 -5.68
C GLN A 16 4.13 -8.64 -6.58
N LYS A 17 3.92 -8.51 -7.89
CA LYS A 17 4.95 -8.77 -8.90
C LYS A 17 6.01 -7.66 -8.91
N LEU A 18 7.27 -8.07 -8.89
CA LEU A 18 8.43 -7.20 -8.97
C LEU A 18 9.31 -7.56 -10.17
N PRO A 19 9.93 -6.55 -10.81
CA PRO A 19 10.89 -6.80 -11.87
C PRO A 19 12.12 -7.49 -11.27
N CYS A 20 12.46 -8.65 -11.82
CA CYS A 20 13.56 -9.48 -11.36
C CYS A 20 14.46 -9.84 -12.55
N THR A 21 15.77 -9.92 -12.32
CA THR A 21 16.75 -10.35 -13.33
C THR A 21 17.35 -11.68 -12.90
N PHE A 22 17.27 -12.72 -13.75
CA PHE A 22 17.91 -14.01 -13.47
C PHE A 22 19.42 -13.91 -13.63
N ASN A 23 20.19 -14.44 -12.68
CA ASN A 23 21.66 -14.45 -12.76
C ASN A 23 22.20 -15.72 -13.43
N ILE A 24 21.42 -16.80 -13.39
CA ILE A 24 21.79 -18.12 -13.92
C ILE A 24 20.73 -18.64 -14.88
N ASP A 25 21.12 -19.59 -15.72
CA ASP A 25 20.17 -20.36 -16.52
C ASP A 25 19.38 -21.31 -15.60
N VAL A 26 18.05 -21.26 -15.66
CA VAL A 26 17.18 -22.14 -14.86
C VAL A 26 16.42 -23.08 -15.81
N PRO A 27 16.71 -24.38 -15.78
CA PRO A 27 16.08 -25.34 -16.68
C PRO A 27 14.62 -25.58 -16.31
N ASN A 28 13.78 -25.85 -17.32
CA ASN A 28 12.35 -26.17 -17.19
C ASN A 28 11.46 -25.10 -16.52
N MET A 29 11.96 -23.87 -16.36
CA MET A 29 11.22 -22.78 -15.69
C MET A 29 10.56 -21.79 -16.67
N GLY A 30 10.58 -22.08 -17.98
CA GLY A 30 10.06 -21.20 -19.02
C GLY A 30 8.59 -20.81 -18.88
N GLN A 31 7.80 -21.63 -18.18
CA GLN A 31 6.37 -21.38 -17.89
C GLN A 31 6.14 -20.05 -17.16
N ILE A 32 7.11 -19.58 -16.37
CA ILE A 32 6.99 -18.33 -15.60
C ILE A 32 7.26 -17.10 -16.49
N HIS A 33 8.05 -17.25 -17.56
CA HIS A 33 8.50 -16.14 -18.40
C HIS A 33 7.54 -15.85 -19.59
N SER A 34 6.40 -16.53 -19.70
CA SER A 34 5.45 -16.38 -20.82
C SER A 34 6.13 -16.43 -22.20
N THR A 35 7.22 -17.19 -22.30
CA THR A 35 7.97 -17.46 -23.53
C THR A 35 7.74 -18.91 -23.93
N GLU A 36 7.86 -19.21 -25.22
CA GLU A 36 7.76 -20.60 -25.73
C GLU A 36 9.03 -21.43 -25.43
N GLU A 37 10.07 -20.80 -24.91
CA GLU A 37 11.30 -21.47 -24.48
C GLU A 37 11.06 -22.27 -23.19
N ARG A 38 11.63 -23.48 -23.12
CA ARG A 38 11.51 -24.35 -21.93
C ARG A 38 12.35 -23.86 -20.74
N ASP A 39 13.44 -23.16 -21.00
CA ASP A 39 14.42 -22.74 -20.00
C ASP A 39 14.46 -21.22 -19.90
N ILE A 40 14.71 -20.71 -18.69
CA ILE A 40 14.96 -19.29 -18.48
C ILE A 40 16.45 -19.04 -18.65
N LYS A 41 16.83 -18.16 -19.57
CA LYS A 41 18.22 -17.76 -19.78
C LYS A 41 18.69 -16.78 -18.69
N ALA A 42 19.98 -16.83 -18.39
CA ALA A 42 20.66 -15.84 -17.57
C ALA A 42 20.47 -14.45 -18.17
N LEU A 43 20.38 -13.44 -17.30
CA LEU A 43 20.11 -12.05 -17.61
C LEU A 43 18.71 -11.76 -18.17
N SER A 44 17.83 -12.76 -18.25
CA SER A 44 16.42 -12.53 -18.58
C SER A 44 15.72 -11.75 -17.48
N ARG A 45 14.79 -10.88 -17.89
CA ARG A 45 13.96 -10.08 -16.98
C ARG A 45 12.57 -10.68 -16.90
N VAL A 46 12.18 -11.07 -15.70
CA VAL A 46 10.89 -11.72 -15.41
C VAL A 46 10.22 -10.98 -14.26
N GLU A 47 8.91 -10.87 -14.28
CA GLU A 47 8.14 -10.36 -13.14
C GLU A 47 7.75 -11.51 -12.21
N LEU A 48 8.26 -11.50 -10.98
CA LEU A 48 8.01 -12.52 -9.98
C LEU A 48 7.31 -11.93 -8.76
N PRO A 49 6.38 -12.65 -8.11
CA PRO A 49 5.86 -12.26 -6.81
C PRO A 49 6.99 -12.13 -5.78
N PHE A 50 6.90 -11.13 -4.89
CA PHE A 50 7.96 -10.84 -3.93
C PHE A 50 8.30 -12.04 -3.04
N TRP A 51 7.31 -12.78 -2.53
CA TRP A 51 7.55 -13.98 -1.71
C TRP A 51 8.44 -15.04 -2.40
N LEU A 52 8.33 -15.17 -3.72
CA LEU A 52 9.15 -16.10 -4.49
C LEU A 52 10.51 -15.49 -4.82
N ALA A 53 10.50 -14.22 -5.24
CA ALA A 53 11.70 -13.48 -5.59
C ALA A 53 12.69 -13.41 -4.43
N GLU A 54 12.20 -13.20 -3.20
CA GLU A 54 13.01 -13.18 -1.97
C GLU A 54 13.78 -14.49 -1.77
N LEU A 55 13.08 -15.64 -1.83
CA LEU A 55 13.68 -16.96 -1.66
C LEU A 55 14.74 -17.25 -2.73
N MET A 56 14.47 -16.88 -3.98
CA MET A 56 15.41 -17.08 -5.08
C MET A 56 16.62 -16.13 -4.98
N ALA A 57 16.41 -14.91 -4.51
CA ALA A 57 17.47 -13.92 -4.37
C ALA A 57 18.42 -14.24 -3.21
N LEU A 58 17.93 -14.81 -2.11
CA LEU A 58 18.78 -15.31 -1.02
C LEU A 58 19.76 -16.39 -1.50
N ASN A 59 19.38 -17.17 -2.51
CA ASN A 59 20.21 -18.21 -3.13
C ASN A 59 21.04 -17.70 -4.34
N ASN A 60 21.09 -16.38 -4.58
CA ASN A 60 21.77 -15.74 -5.71
C ASN A 60 21.27 -16.17 -7.12
N ILE A 61 20.10 -16.79 -7.22
CA ILE A 61 19.49 -17.20 -8.50
C ILE A 61 18.94 -15.98 -9.25
N VAL A 62 18.36 -15.05 -8.50
CA VAL A 62 17.67 -13.86 -9.02
C VAL A 62 18.18 -12.60 -8.33
N SER A 63 18.27 -11.50 -9.06
CA SER A 63 18.45 -10.15 -8.52
C SER A 63 17.13 -9.39 -8.58
N ILE A 64 16.68 -8.87 -7.44
CA ILE A 64 15.43 -8.08 -7.34
C ILE A 64 15.74 -6.64 -7.72
N ASN A 65 15.01 -6.10 -8.71
CA ASN A 65 15.12 -4.70 -9.11
C ASN A 65 14.07 -3.86 -8.38
N LYS A 66 14.44 -2.64 -7.97
CA LYS A 66 13.50 -1.73 -7.32
C LYS A 66 12.34 -1.38 -8.28
N PRO A 67 11.07 -1.53 -7.86
CA PRO A 67 9.94 -1.22 -8.72
C PRO A 67 9.78 0.29 -8.87
N LYS A 68 9.06 0.70 -9.93
CA LYS A 68 8.86 2.12 -10.28
C LYS A 68 8.19 2.94 -9.17
N SER A 69 7.37 2.28 -8.33
CA SER A 69 6.69 2.86 -7.16
C SER A 69 7.65 3.36 -6.08
N PHE A 70 8.89 2.88 -6.04
CA PHE A 70 9.96 3.35 -5.14
C PHE A 70 11.07 4.09 -5.89
N SER A 71 10.79 4.60 -7.09
CA SER A 71 11.74 5.40 -7.84
C SER A 71 12.12 6.69 -7.11
N ASN A 72 13.32 7.22 -7.38
CA ASN A 72 13.80 8.47 -6.79
C ASN A 72 12.85 9.65 -7.06
N ARG A 73 12.09 9.62 -8.16
CA ARG A 73 11.05 10.62 -8.47
C ARG A 73 9.93 10.62 -7.42
N VAL A 74 9.44 9.44 -7.05
CA VAL A 74 8.38 9.30 -6.04
C VAL A 74 8.92 9.72 -4.67
N LYS A 75 10.16 9.32 -4.33
CA LYS A 75 10.82 9.74 -3.09
C LYS A 75 10.95 11.26 -2.99
N ALA A 76 11.43 11.91 -4.05
CA ALA A 76 11.56 13.38 -4.10
C ALA A 76 10.19 14.10 -4.01
N ALA A 77 9.13 13.53 -4.61
CA ALA A 77 7.78 14.08 -4.48
C ALA A 77 7.25 13.96 -3.04
N LEU A 78 7.47 12.81 -2.39
CA LEU A 78 7.11 12.59 -0.98
C LEU A 78 7.88 13.50 -0.03
N ASP A 79 9.15 13.77 -0.33
CA ASP A 79 9.98 14.70 0.43
C ASP A 79 9.52 16.15 0.32
N ALA A 80 9.01 16.56 -0.84
CA ALA A 80 8.48 17.90 -1.06
C ALA A 80 7.10 18.09 -0.39
N SER A 81 6.17 17.16 -0.62
CA SER A 81 4.84 17.19 0.01
C SER A 81 4.25 15.78 0.04
N PRO A 82 4.12 15.14 1.20
CA PRO A 82 3.67 13.76 1.26
C PRO A 82 2.15 13.60 1.06
N THR A 83 1.36 14.67 1.26
CA THR A 83 -0.11 14.67 1.10
C THR A 83 -0.57 14.75 -0.36
N SER A 84 0.23 15.35 -1.26
CA SER A 84 -0.13 15.50 -2.67
C SER A 84 0.12 14.24 -3.50
N VAL A 85 0.93 13.31 -2.98
CA VAL A 85 1.28 12.07 -3.68
C VAL A 85 0.15 11.05 -3.54
N GLN A 86 -0.41 10.62 -4.67
CA GLN A 86 -1.41 9.55 -4.74
C GLN A 86 -0.72 8.19 -4.59
N LEU A 87 -0.54 7.72 -3.35
CA LEU A 87 0.14 6.46 -3.03
C LEU A 87 -0.60 5.25 -3.60
N ARG A 88 -1.95 5.26 -3.57
CA ARG A 88 -2.80 4.20 -4.15
C ARG A 88 -2.45 3.88 -5.61
N ASN A 89 -2.15 4.91 -6.40
CA ASN A 89 -1.82 4.78 -7.82
C ASN A 89 -0.40 4.22 -8.05
N GLN A 90 0.49 4.36 -7.07
CA GLN A 90 1.80 3.71 -7.11
C GLN A 90 1.69 2.25 -6.67
N ASN A 91 1.03 2.02 -5.54
CA ASN A 91 0.74 0.70 -5.02
C ASN A 91 -0.36 0.74 -3.95
N ILE A 92 -1.21 -0.29 -3.91
CA ILE A 92 -2.29 -0.39 -2.91
C ILE A 92 -1.74 -0.59 -1.49
N HIS A 93 -0.66 -1.36 -1.35
CA HIS A 93 0.03 -1.70 -0.09
C HIS A 93 1.46 -1.13 -0.07
N TRP A 94 1.59 0.19 -0.34
CA TRP A 94 2.89 0.83 -0.50
C TRP A 94 3.77 0.77 0.76
N TYR A 95 3.22 0.98 1.96
CA TYR A 95 4.04 0.93 3.18
C TYR A 95 4.47 -0.50 3.51
N ALA A 96 3.59 -1.48 3.35
CA ALA A 96 3.89 -2.88 3.61
C ALA A 96 4.98 -3.41 2.67
N LEU A 97 4.84 -3.19 1.35
CA LEU A 97 5.87 -3.58 0.39
C LEU A 97 7.19 -2.85 0.66
N GLY A 98 7.15 -1.55 0.95
CA GLY A 98 8.34 -0.76 1.24
C GLY A 98 9.11 -1.28 2.45
N ALA A 99 8.40 -1.64 3.53
CA ALA A 99 9.00 -2.23 4.71
C ALA A 99 9.66 -3.58 4.39
N ARG A 100 9.03 -4.42 3.58
CA ARG A 100 9.58 -5.71 3.14
C ARG A 100 10.82 -5.56 2.26
N LEU A 101 10.82 -4.61 1.33
CA LEU A 101 11.99 -4.30 0.50
C LEU A 101 13.18 -3.81 1.34
N ALA A 102 12.93 -2.94 2.32
CA ALA A 102 13.97 -2.47 3.24
C ALA A 102 14.54 -3.62 4.10
N GLN A 103 13.69 -4.52 4.60
CA GLN A 103 14.11 -5.71 5.35
C GLN A 103 14.94 -6.67 4.48
N PHE A 104 14.51 -6.92 3.25
CA PHE A 104 15.26 -7.73 2.29
C PHE A 104 16.65 -7.14 2.00
N ALA A 105 16.74 -5.82 1.79
CA ALA A 105 18.01 -5.13 1.57
C ALA A 105 18.97 -5.31 2.76
N ALA A 106 18.46 -5.18 3.99
CA ALA A 106 19.22 -5.44 5.21
C ALA A 106 19.68 -6.91 5.31
N ASN A 107 18.79 -7.88 5.04
CA ASN A 107 19.08 -9.31 5.16
C ASN A 107 20.04 -9.83 4.07
N SER A 108 19.95 -9.32 2.84
CA SER A 108 20.82 -9.68 1.72
C SER A 108 22.30 -9.39 1.99
N ARG A 109 22.61 -8.52 2.97
CA ARG A 109 23.97 -8.22 3.43
C ARG A 109 24.54 -9.28 4.38
N ILE A 110 23.68 -9.98 5.14
CA ILE A 110 24.09 -10.91 6.21
C ILE A 110 24.48 -12.29 5.65
N SER A 111 24.16 -12.59 4.38
CA SER A 111 24.56 -13.86 3.76
C SER A 111 26.09 -14.06 3.83
N PRO A 112 26.57 -15.21 4.35
CA PRO A 112 27.99 -15.45 4.66
C PRO A 112 28.91 -15.35 3.44
N SER A 113 28.39 -15.51 2.23
CA SER A 113 29.12 -15.34 0.97
C SER A 113 29.54 -13.89 0.68
N LYS A 114 28.86 -12.88 1.23
CA LYS A 114 29.26 -11.45 1.11
C LYS A 114 30.12 -10.95 2.28
N LEU A 115 30.17 -11.69 3.40
CA LEU A 115 31.01 -11.39 4.56
C LEU A 115 32.52 -11.54 4.30
N ILE A 116 32.92 -12.25 3.23
CA ILE A 116 34.34 -12.38 2.84
C ILE A 116 34.88 -11.10 2.18
N ASN A 117 33.99 -10.23 1.65
CA ASN A 117 34.39 -8.99 0.97
C ASN A 117 34.11 -7.73 1.82
N VAL A 118 34.26 -7.85 3.15
CA VAL A 118 34.18 -6.75 4.14
C VAL A 118 35.45 -5.89 4.04
N GLY A 119 35.66 -5.33 2.85
CA GLY A 119 36.62 -4.27 2.56
C GLY A 119 36.07 -3.26 1.55
N GLY A 120 34.91 -3.55 0.95
CA GLY A 120 34.21 -2.63 0.06
C GLY A 120 33.31 -1.68 0.83
N SER A 121 33.52 -0.38 0.61
CA SER A 121 32.68 0.77 0.99
C SER A 121 31.23 0.61 0.50
N GLY A 122 30.47 -0.31 1.10
CA GLY A 122 29.07 -0.58 0.80
C GLY A 122 28.17 0.37 1.56
N ARG A 123 28.03 1.60 1.03
CA ARG A 123 27.04 2.65 1.38
C ARG A 123 26.01 2.19 2.43
N MET A 124 26.26 2.54 3.69
CA MET A 124 25.30 2.41 4.79
C MET A 124 24.09 3.34 4.59
N ASP A 125 24.26 4.41 3.83
CA ASP A 125 23.26 5.48 3.70
C ASP A 125 21.98 5.06 2.96
N ASP A 126 22.03 4.07 2.06
CA ASP A 126 20.92 3.81 1.13
C ASP A 126 19.75 2.99 1.75
N ASP A 127 19.99 2.12 2.75
CA ASP A 127 18.96 1.25 3.34
C ASP A 127 18.21 1.94 4.49
N ASP A 128 18.94 2.61 5.38
CA ASP A 128 18.36 3.49 6.40
C ASP A 128 17.54 4.61 5.74
N SER A 129 17.95 5.05 4.55
CA SER A 129 17.19 6.02 3.74
C SER A 129 15.81 5.51 3.32
N GLU A 130 15.64 4.22 2.99
CA GLU A 130 14.32 3.72 2.54
C GLU A 130 13.34 3.67 3.70
N MET A 131 13.73 3.07 4.82
CA MET A 131 12.91 3.03 6.03
C MET A 131 12.61 4.44 6.55
N GLN A 132 13.58 5.34 6.50
CA GLN A 132 13.40 6.74 6.89
C GLN A 132 12.43 7.48 5.95
N THR A 133 12.47 7.20 4.64
CA THR A 133 11.51 7.76 3.67
C THR A 133 10.09 7.31 3.99
N LEU A 134 9.88 6.01 4.27
CA LEU A 134 8.57 5.47 4.66
C LEU A 134 8.05 6.16 5.93
N SER A 135 8.89 6.22 6.97
CA SER A 135 8.54 6.85 8.24
C SER A 135 8.19 8.33 8.07
N LYS A 136 8.99 9.08 7.30
CA LYS A 136 8.76 10.51 7.05
C LYS A 136 7.45 10.74 6.28
N ALA A 137 7.19 9.94 5.25
CA ALA A 137 5.94 10.00 4.49
C ALA A 137 4.72 9.74 5.39
N TYR A 138 4.78 8.69 6.22
CA TYR A 138 3.70 8.34 7.14
C TYR A 138 3.43 9.45 8.18
N VAL A 139 4.47 9.93 8.85
CA VAL A 139 4.36 11.01 9.84
C VAL A 139 3.87 12.31 9.21
N GLY A 140 4.26 12.60 7.97
CA GLY A 140 3.78 13.78 7.25
C GLY A 140 2.30 13.72 6.86
N ARG A 141 1.74 12.52 6.68
CA ARG A 141 0.33 12.32 6.27
C ARG A 141 -0.62 12.10 7.43
N ILE A 142 -0.16 11.55 8.56
CA ILE A 142 -1.04 11.16 9.68
C ILE A 142 -1.85 12.33 10.25
N SER A 143 -1.25 13.52 10.36
CA SER A 143 -1.94 14.71 10.85
C SER A 143 -3.10 15.11 9.95
N HIS A 144 -2.88 15.07 8.64
CA HIS A 144 -3.90 15.36 7.65
C HIS A 144 -5.02 14.32 7.68
N ILE A 145 -4.69 13.02 7.74
CA ILE A 145 -5.67 11.93 7.85
C ILE A 145 -6.55 12.10 9.09
N PHE A 146 -5.93 12.42 10.23
CA PHE A 146 -6.67 12.65 11.47
C PHE A 146 -7.63 13.83 11.34
N GLN A 147 -7.18 14.98 10.83
CA GLN A 147 -8.04 16.14 10.62
C GLN A 147 -9.23 15.81 9.71
N GLN A 148 -8.99 15.13 8.58
CA GLN A 148 -10.05 14.72 7.66
C GLN A 148 -11.04 13.74 8.30
N SER A 149 -10.58 12.82 9.15
CA SER A 149 -11.47 11.90 9.88
C SER A 149 -12.49 12.64 10.76
N GLN A 150 -12.07 13.71 11.44
CA GLN A 150 -12.93 14.53 12.31
C GLN A 150 -13.94 15.34 11.48
N HIS A 151 -13.48 15.97 10.40
CA HIS A 151 -14.34 16.75 9.50
C HIS A 151 -15.43 15.90 8.84
N LEU A 152 -15.08 14.71 8.34
CA LEU A 152 -16.02 13.79 7.70
C LEU A 152 -17.06 13.24 8.69
N SER A 153 -16.63 12.95 9.93
CA SER A 153 -17.55 12.52 10.99
C SER A 153 -18.59 13.61 11.32
N ALA A 154 -18.17 14.87 11.44
CA ALA A 154 -19.08 15.99 11.69
C ALA A 154 -20.12 16.17 10.56
N ALA A 155 -19.69 16.07 9.30
CA ALA A 155 -20.55 16.23 8.13
C ALA A 155 -21.59 15.10 7.97
N SER A 156 -21.29 13.88 8.45
CA SER A 156 -22.21 12.74 8.36
C SER A 156 -23.48 12.85 9.21
N SER A 157 -23.54 13.83 10.12
CA SER A 157 -24.63 13.98 11.08
C SER A 157 -25.77 14.93 10.67
N SER A 158 -25.62 15.65 9.56
CA SER A 158 -26.68 16.52 9.03
C SER A 158 -27.74 15.76 8.22
N SER A 159 -27.55 14.46 7.96
CA SER A 159 -28.42 13.65 7.09
C SER A 159 -29.25 12.58 7.80
N THR A 160 -29.11 12.38 9.11
CA THR A 160 -29.89 11.39 9.89
C THR A 160 -31.07 11.99 10.65
N ALA A 161 -31.53 13.18 10.27
CA ALA A 161 -32.79 13.78 10.75
C ALA A 161 -34.01 13.45 9.85
N GLY A 162 -33.98 12.33 9.13
CA GLY A 162 -35.09 11.83 8.32
C GLY A 162 -35.21 10.32 8.48
N GLY A 163 -36.17 9.87 9.29
CA GLY A 163 -36.29 8.49 9.71
C GLY A 163 -36.55 7.51 8.58
N LEU A 164 -35.87 6.36 8.65
CA LEU A 164 -36.32 5.08 8.13
C LEU A 164 -35.84 4.01 9.11
N GLU A 165 -36.78 3.37 9.81
CA GLU A 165 -36.58 2.09 10.48
C GLU A 165 -36.20 1.06 9.40
N GLY A 166 -34.98 0.53 9.46
CA GLY A 166 -34.51 -0.45 8.49
C GLY A 166 -33.09 -0.94 8.81
N ASP A 167 -33.06 -2.06 9.53
CA ASP A 167 -31.98 -3.06 9.68
C ASP A 167 -30.54 -2.59 9.96
N GLU A 168 -30.06 -2.98 11.14
CA GLU A 168 -28.74 -2.68 11.69
C GLU A 168 -27.63 -3.36 10.89
N ARG A 169 -26.99 -2.60 9.99
CA ARG A 169 -25.55 -2.63 9.69
C ARG A 169 -25.25 -1.55 8.66
N GLY A 170 -25.08 -0.32 9.15
CA GLY A 170 -24.61 0.83 8.36
C GLY A 170 -23.15 0.72 7.96
N PHE A 171 -22.76 -0.35 7.28
CA PHE A 171 -21.54 -0.42 6.49
C PHE A 171 -21.94 -0.09 5.06
N ALA A 172 -21.25 0.88 4.45
CA ALA A 172 -21.24 0.94 2.99
C ALA A 172 -20.67 -0.40 2.50
N THR A 173 -21.55 -1.30 2.07
CA THR A 173 -21.13 -2.57 1.46
C THR A 173 -20.20 -2.23 0.29
N ALA A 174 -19.22 -3.09 0.02
CA ALA A 174 -18.32 -2.92 -1.13
C ALA A 174 -19.10 -2.72 -2.45
N GLN A 175 -20.35 -3.19 -2.49
CA GLN A 175 -21.30 -3.03 -3.58
C GLN A 175 -21.82 -1.59 -3.76
N ALA A 176 -22.00 -0.84 -2.66
CA ALA A 176 -22.34 0.58 -2.71
C ALA A 176 -21.16 1.40 -3.27
N ILE A 177 -19.92 1.05 -2.90
CA ILE A 177 -18.71 1.71 -3.42
C ILE A 177 -18.47 1.35 -4.90
N ALA A 178 -18.74 0.11 -5.31
CA ALA A 178 -18.66 -0.32 -6.70
C ALA A 178 -19.70 0.38 -7.60
N ALA A 179 -20.90 0.67 -7.07
CA ALA A 179 -21.94 1.41 -7.80
C ALA A 179 -21.59 2.89 -8.03
N MET A 180 -20.68 3.47 -7.23
CA MET A 180 -20.19 4.85 -7.40
C MET A 180 -19.12 4.98 -8.51
N VAL A 181 -18.64 3.87 -9.07
CA VAL A 181 -17.54 3.81 -10.04
C VAL A 181 -17.98 3.47 -11.47
N SER A 182 -19.23 3.02 -11.69
CA SER A 182 -19.70 2.73 -13.06
C SER A 182 -20.50 3.89 -13.66
N ASP A 183 -19.97 4.47 -14.73
CA ASP A 183 -20.65 5.45 -15.60
C ASP A 183 -21.93 4.86 -16.22
N GLY A 184 -23.09 5.43 -15.89
CA GLY A 184 -24.37 5.18 -16.57
C GLY A 184 -25.57 5.77 -15.80
N PRO A 185 -26.54 6.44 -16.46
CA PRO A 185 -27.59 7.17 -15.77
C PRO A 185 -28.63 6.18 -15.25
N THR A 186 -28.53 5.81 -13.96
CA THR A 186 -29.59 5.07 -13.28
C THR A 186 -30.50 6.07 -12.58
N LEU A 187 -31.70 6.19 -13.14
CA LEU A 187 -32.77 7.03 -12.63
C LEU A 187 -33.17 6.57 -11.22
N GLY A 188 -33.09 7.48 -10.25
CA GLY A 188 -33.93 7.44 -9.05
C GLY A 188 -33.36 6.71 -7.84
N MET A 189 -32.18 7.09 -7.34
CA MET A 189 -31.86 7.00 -5.91
C MET A 189 -31.09 8.27 -5.51
N SER A 190 -31.50 8.89 -4.41
CA SER A 190 -31.08 10.23 -4.01
C SER A 190 -29.57 10.38 -3.97
N ALA A 191 -29.07 11.43 -4.62
CA ALA A 191 -27.71 11.93 -4.52
C ALA A 191 -27.29 12.06 -3.05
N GLY A 192 -26.59 11.06 -2.52
CA GLY A 192 -25.88 11.16 -1.27
C GLY A 192 -24.75 12.15 -1.46
N THR A 193 -24.85 13.30 -0.79
CA THR A 193 -23.85 14.35 -0.57
C THR A 193 -22.65 14.29 -1.53
N ALA A 194 -22.65 15.13 -2.57
CA ALA A 194 -21.46 15.34 -3.38
C ALA A 194 -20.28 15.74 -2.45
N MET A 195 -19.37 14.81 -2.20
CA MET A 195 -18.14 15.10 -1.47
C MET A 195 -17.36 16.15 -2.27
N SER A 196 -16.73 17.11 -1.59
CA SER A 196 -15.87 18.10 -2.25
C SER A 196 -14.83 17.38 -3.12
N ALA A 197 -14.48 17.96 -4.28
CA ALA A 197 -13.48 17.40 -5.18
C ALA A 197 -12.15 17.11 -4.45
N GLU A 198 -11.79 17.96 -3.50
CA GLU A 198 -10.60 17.80 -2.64
C GLU A 198 -10.68 16.53 -1.77
N ILE A 199 -11.86 16.22 -1.22
CA ILE A 199 -12.09 15.03 -0.39
C ILE A 199 -12.04 13.77 -1.25
N SER A 200 -12.62 13.81 -2.45
CA SER A 200 -12.55 12.66 -3.37
C SER A 200 -11.11 12.37 -3.82
N GLU A 201 -10.33 13.40 -4.13
CA GLU A 201 -8.93 13.26 -4.50
C GLU A 201 -8.10 12.71 -3.33
N PHE A 202 -8.33 13.22 -2.12
CA PHE A 202 -7.73 12.71 -0.90
C PHE A 202 -8.02 11.21 -0.70
N LEU A 203 -9.30 10.80 -0.71
CA LEU A 203 -9.70 9.40 -0.51
C LEU A 203 -9.16 8.45 -1.59
N GLN A 204 -9.07 8.93 -2.84
CA GLN A 204 -8.52 8.17 -3.95
C GLN A 204 -7.01 7.96 -3.79
N GLY A 205 -6.28 8.99 -3.31
CA GLY A 205 -4.83 8.95 -3.13
C GLY A 205 -4.33 8.16 -1.92
N MET A 206 -5.20 7.78 -0.99
CA MET A 206 -4.84 7.06 0.24
C MET A 206 -4.45 5.60 -0.01
N GLU A 207 -3.40 5.18 0.67
CA GLU A 207 -2.98 3.78 0.73
C GLU A 207 -3.90 2.97 1.67
N GLU A 208 -3.88 1.64 1.62
CA GLU A 208 -4.83 0.80 2.37
C GLU A 208 -4.73 0.95 3.90
N SER A 209 -3.52 0.95 4.46
CA SER A 209 -3.31 1.17 5.91
C SER A 209 -3.79 2.55 6.36
N GLU A 210 -3.68 3.56 5.50
CA GLU A 210 -4.19 4.90 5.76
C GLU A 210 -5.73 4.96 5.73
N ARG A 211 -6.38 4.18 4.85
CA ARG A 211 -7.85 4.07 4.84
C ARG A 211 -8.37 3.40 6.09
N VAL A 212 -7.71 2.33 6.54
CA VAL A 212 -8.04 1.68 7.81
C VAL A 212 -7.92 2.68 8.95
N LEU A 213 -6.83 3.46 8.99
CA LEU A 213 -6.65 4.50 10.00
C LEU A 213 -7.74 5.58 9.96
N LEU A 214 -8.11 6.06 8.76
CA LEU A 214 -9.19 7.03 8.57
C LEU A 214 -10.52 6.48 9.09
N ARG A 215 -10.86 5.24 8.73
CA ARG A 215 -12.09 4.56 9.17
C ARG A 215 -12.14 4.43 10.69
N ASN A 216 -11.04 3.96 11.30
CA ASN A 216 -10.94 3.85 12.75
C ASN A 216 -11.08 5.22 13.43
N GLY A 217 -10.51 6.28 12.83
CA GLY A 217 -10.67 7.66 13.30
C GLY A 217 -12.11 8.16 13.22
N GLN A 218 -12.81 7.86 12.12
CA GLN A 218 -14.23 8.22 11.96
C GLN A 218 -15.12 7.48 12.97
N GLU A 219 -14.89 6.19 13.15
CA GLU A 219 -15.60 5.36 14.12
C GLU A 219 -15.39 5.88 15.55
N GLY A 220 -14.14 6.16 15.94
CA GLY A 220 -13.83 6.74 17.24
C GLY A 220 -14.50 8.11 17.46
N ALA A 221 -14.47 8.99 16.45
CA ALA A 221 -15.13 10.30 16.53
C ALA A 221 -16.66 10.17 16.67
N ARG A 222 -17.27 9.24 15.94
CA ARG A 222 -18.70 8.94 16.05
C ARG A 222 -19.06 8.41 17.43
N LEU A 223 -18.35 7.41 17.94
CA LEU A 223 -18.61 6.81 19.25
C LEU A 223 -18.50 7.83 20.38
N ILE A 224 -17.49 8.70 20.34
CA ILE A 224 -17.33 9.79 21.32
C ILE A 224 -18.53 10.74 21.25
N LYS A 225 -19.00 11.06 20.04
CA LYS A 225 -20.16 11.93 19.87
C LYS A 225 -21.43 11.31 20.45
N ASP A 226 -21.69 10.04 20.16
CA ASP A 226 -22.86 9.31 20.66
C ASP A 226 -22.83 9.24 22.20
N LEU A 227 -21.65 8.98 22.77
CA LEU A 227 -21.42 9.01 24.22
C LEU A 227 -21.69 10.40 24.82
N LEU A 228 -21.21 11.48 24.19
CA LEU A 228 -21.46 12.86 24.65
C LEU A 228 -22.93 13.27 24.51
N ALA A 229 -23.65 12.69 23.54
CA ALA A 229 -25.08 12.90 23.35
C ALA A 229 -25.94 12.09 24.34
N GLY A 230 -25.35 11.17 25.10
CA GLY A 230 -26.06 10.29 26.03
C GLY A 230 -26.84 9.16 25.34
N ASN A 231 -26.59 8.91 24.05
CA ASN A 231 -27.14 7.78 23.33
C ASN A 231 -26.19 6.58 23.53
N HIS A 232 -26.65 5.56 24.25
CA HIS A 232 -25.95 4.28 24.45
C HIS A 232 -26.67 3.16 23.69
#